data_AF-A0A659UPD8-F1
#
_entry.id   AF-A0A659UPD8-F1
#
_cell.length_a   1.000
_cell.length_b   1.000
_cell.length_c   1.000
_cell.angle_alpha   90.00
_cell.angle_beta   90.00
_cell.angle_gamma   90.00
#
_symmetry.space_group_name_H-M   'P 1'
#
loop_
_entity.id
_entity.type
_entity.pdbx_description
1 polymer ?
#
loop_
_entity_poly.entity_id
_entity_poly.type
_entity_poly.pdbx_seq_one_letter_code
_entity_poly.pdbx_strand_id
1 'polypeptide(L)'
;DHGLMKVGPRSAGANPGPVCYGLGSLEPTVTDANVAIGVLNQKHLLNGRMAIDADASRAAIARLGGTFGITWERAASGMLRVVSANMVNAIRAMTVERGLDPRDFSLFSFGGAGPLHSGFLSRELEMSEIIIPP
;
A
#
# COMPACT_ATOMS: atom_id res chain seq x y z
N ASP A 1 15.43 11.10 -1.57
CA ASP A 1 16.75 10.99 -2.22
C ASP A 1 16.62 10.60 -3.68
N HIS A 2 17.16 11.45 -4.57
CA HIS A 2 17.13 11.37 -6.05
C HIS A 2 15.85 11.81 -6.77
N GLY A 3 14.92 12.51 -6.11
CA GLY A 3 13.69 12.99 -6.77
C GLY A 3 12.72 11.86 -7.17
N LEU A 4 12.92 10.66 -6.64
CA LEU A 4 12.04 9.50 -6.83
C LEU A 4 11.24 9.23 -5.56
N MET A 5 9.96 8.91 -5.73
CA MET A 5 9.10 8.44 -4.65
C MET A 5 9.53 7.03 -4.24
N LYS A 6 9.74 6.82 -2.94
CA LYS A 6 10.09 5.52 -2.36
C LYS A 6 9.09 5.14 -1.28
N VAL A 7 8.79 3.86 -1.17
CA VAL A 7 7.94 3.29 -0.11
C VAL A 7 8.68 2.12 0.52
N GLY A 8 8.94 2.21 1.83
CA GLY A 8 9.83 1.28 2.54
C GLY A 8 11.32 1.58 2.31
N PRO A 9 12.23 0.76 2.88
CA PRO A 9 11.96 -0.46 3.66
C PRO A 9 11.52 -0.18 5.11
N ARG A 10 11.64 1.07 5.59
CA ARG A 10 11.20 1.45 6.94
C ARG A 10 9.69 1.28 7.08
N SER A 11 9.27 0.69 8.20
CA SER A 11 7.86 0.53 8.57
C SER A 11 7.52 1.44 9.74
N ALA A 12 6.31 2.01 9.72
CA ALA A 12 5.77 2.77 10.85
C ALA A 12 5.23 1.86 11.98
N GLY A 13 5.14 0.54 11.73
CA GLY A 13 4.56 -0.42 12.66
C GLY A 13 3.09 -0.10 12.99
N ALA A 14 2.65 -0.50 14.18
CA ALA A 14 1.33 -0.14 14.72
C ALA A 14 1.39 1.10 15.63
N ASN A 15 2.56 1.40 16.21
CA ASN A 15 2.82 2.57 17.04
C ASN A 15 4.24 3.10 16.67
N PRO A 16 4.37 4.32 16.14
CA PRO A 16 3.34 5.35 15.98
C PRO A 16 2.37 5.09 14.82
N GLY A 17 2.64 4.10 13.96
CA GLY A 17 1.71 3.69 12.91
C GLY A 17 1.47 4.72 11.80
N PRO A 18 0.47 4.47 10.94
CA PRO A 18 -0.04 5.43 9.96
C PRO A 18 -0.45 6.77 10.58
N VAL A 19 -0.37 7.84 9.78
CA VAL A 19 -0.75 9.18 10.22
C VAL A 19 -2.22 9.22 10.65
N CYS A 20 -3.10 8.53 9.94
CA CYS A 20 -4.52 8.44 10.29
C CYS A 20 -4.80 7.81 11.65
N TYR A 21 -3.81 7.18 12.30
CA TYR A 21 -4.00 6.60 13.63
C TYR A 21 -3.93 7.67 14.73
N GLY A 22 -3.38 8.85 14.43
CA GLY A 22 -3.28 9.95 15.39
C GLY A 22 -2.27 9.73 16.52
N LEU A 23 -1.36 8.75 16.40
CA LEU A 23 -0.38 8.39 17.44
C LEU A 23 0.98 9.12 17.27
N GLY A 24 0.99 10.25 16.58
CA GLY A 24 2.18 11.12 16.46
C GLY A 24 3.06 10.89 15.23
N SER A 25 2.68 9.97 14.32
CA SER A 25 3.37 9.83 13.04
C SER A 25 3.06 11.00 12.09
N LEU A 26 4.08 11.47 11.36
CA LEU A 26 3.96 12.59 10.41
C LEU A 26 4.26 12.19 8.96
N GLU A 27 4.93 11.05 8.77
CA GLU A 27 5.29 10.51 7.46
C GLU A 27 4.15 9.60 6.95
N PRO A 28 3.60 9.84 5.74
CA PRO A 28 2.48 9.05 5.24
C PRO A 28 2.90 7.62 4.91
N THR A 29 2.02 6.66 5.19
CA THR A 29 2.21 5.23 4.96
C THR A 29 1.34 4.69 3.83
N VAL A 30 1.50 3.41 3.48
CA VAL A 30 0.62 2.70 2.54
C VAL A 30 -0.83 2.68 3.03
N THR A 31 -1.04 2.56 4.34
CA THR A 31 -2.37 2.63 4.96
C THR A 31 -2.98 4.01 4.78
N ASP A 32 -2.21 5.08 4.98
CA ASP A 32 -2.67 6.46 4.74
C ASP A 32 -3.11 6.67 3.30
N ALA A 33 -2.35 6.14 2.33
CA ALA A 33 -2.73 6.23 0.92
C ALA A 33 -4.05 5.51 0.64
N ASN A 34 -4.22 4.28 1.14
CA ASN A 34 -5.46 3.51 0.99
C ASN A 34 -6.67 4.18 1.66
N VAL A 35 -6.48 4.80 2.83
CA VAL A 35 -7.52 5.58 3.53
C VAL A 35 -7.86 6.85 2.74
N ALA A 36 -6.86 7.62 2.30
CA ALA A 36 -7.07 8.89 1.62
C ALA A 36 -7.88 8.74 0.33
N ILE A 37 -7.61 7.70 -0.47
CA ILE A 37 -8.34 7.42 -1.72
C ILE A 37 -9.64 6.63 -1.52
N GLY A 38 -9.93 6.17 -0.29
CA GLY A 38 -11.17 5.48 0.05
C GLY A 38 -11.21 3.98 -0.24
N VAL A 39 -10.06 3.33 -0.47
CA VAL A 39 -9.97 1.85 -0.50
C VAL A 39 -10.27 1.28 0.89
N LEU A 40 -9.70 1.92 1.92
CA LEU A 40 -10.07 1.66 3.31
C LEU A 40 -11.13 2.66 3.77
N ASN A 41 -11.97 2.24 4.73
CA ASN A 41 -12.95 3.11 5.36
C ASN A 41 -12.25 4.35 5.96
N GLN A 42 -12.80 5.53 5.70
CA GLN A 42 -12.18 6.82 6.01
C GLN A 42 -12.45 7.31 7.44
N LYS A 43 -13.25 6.58 8.21
CA LYS A 43 -13.67 6.96 9.57
C LYS A 43 -13.18 5.97 10.62
N HIS A 44 -13.14 4.69 10.28
CA HIS A 44 -12.73 3.66 11.23
C HIS A 44 -12.08 2.44 10.58
N LEU A 45 -11.17 1.79 11.31
CA LEU A 45 -10.58 0.49 10.98
C LEU A 45 -10.96 -0.56 12.04
N LEU A 46 -10.47 -1.80 11.85
CA LEU A 46 -10.64 -2.92 12.77
C LEU A 46 -12.11 -3.19 13.15
N ASN A 47 -12.99 -3.14 12.14
CA ASN A 47 -14.43 -3.31 12.28
C ASN A 47 -15.07 -2.26 13.23
N GLY A 48 -14.71 -0.99 13.05
CA GLY A 48 -15.27 0.11 13.83
C GLY A 48 -14.59 0.37 15.16
N ARG A 49 -13.71 -0.52 15.62
CA ARG A 49 -13.06 -0.43 16.94
C ARG A 49 -11.99 0.65 17.03
N MET A 50 -11.58 1.21 15.90
CA MET A 50 -10.51 2.17 15.84
C MET A 50 -10.91 3.33 14.95
N ALA A 51 -11.22 4.47 15.55
CA ALA A 51 -11.41 5.71 14.82
C ALA A 51 -10.10 6.15 14.15
N ILE A 52 -10.22 6.75 12.97
CA ILE A 52 -9.08 7.26 12.21
C ILE A 52 -9.37 8.65 11.64
N ASP A 53 -8.33 9.37 11.26
CA ASP A 53 -8.40 10.68 10.61
C ASP A 53 -7.89 10.60 9.16
N ALA A 54 -8.83 10.53 8.21
CA ALA A 54 -8.50 10.53 6.79
C ALA A 54 -7.98 11.89 6.27
N ASP A 55 -8.37 13.00 6.90
CA ASP A 55 -7.89 14.32 6.50
C ASP A 55 -6.44 14.51 6.93
N ALA A 56 -6.03 13.93 8.05
CA ALA A 56 -4.64 13.85 8.45
C ALA A 56 -3.79 13.06 7.43
N SER A 57 -4.30 11.93 6.90
CA SER A 57 -3.64 11.22 5.79
C SER A 57 -3.52 12.11 4.54
N ARG A 58 -4.61 12.76 4.11
CA ARG A 58 -4.61 13.65 2.93
C ARG A 58 -3.60 14.77 3.10
N ALA A 59 -3.55 15.41 4.27
CA ALA A 59 -2.60 16.48 4.56
C ALA A 59 -1.14 15.97 4.54
N ALA A 60 -0.86 14.80 5.11
CA ALA A 60 0.47 14.20 5.07
C ALA A 60 0.92 13.83 3.65
N ILE A 61 0.01 13.25 2.87
CA ILE A 61 0.26 12.92 1.46
C ILE A 61 0.40 14.19 0.61
N ALA A 62 -0.35 15.26 0.90
CA ALA A 62 -0.22 16.54 0.21
C ALA A 62 1.16 17.17 0.43
N ARG A 63 1.72 17.10 1.66
CA ARG A 63 3.10 17.53 1.92
C ARG A 63 4.10 16.75 1.07
N LEU A 64 3.94 15.43 0.97
CA LEU A 64 4.76 14.59 0.08
C LEU A 64 4.56 14.97 -1.39
N GLY A 65 3.33 15.14 -1.85
CA GLY A 65 3.02 15.56 -3.23
C GLY A 65 3.63 16.91 -3.59
N GLY A 66 3.68 17.85 -2.63
CA GLY A 66 4.33 19.15 -2.77
C GLY A 66 5.82 19.04 -3.13
N THR A 67 6.54 18.03 -2.64
CA THR A 67 7.95 17.84 -3.01
C THR A 67 8.14 17.38 -4.46
N PHE A 68 7.07 16.93 -5.12
CA PHE A 68 7.05 16.52 -6.53
C PHE A 68 6.23 17.47 -7.42
N GLY A 69 5.60 18.51 -6.87
CA GLY A 69 4.71 19.40 -7.60
C GLY A 69 3.43 18.73 -8.11
N ILE A 70 2.91 17.73 -7.40
CA ILE A 70 1.70 16.98 -7.77
C ILE A 70 0.63 17.05 -6.67
N THR A 71 -0.62 16.78 -7.04
CA THR A 71 -1.73 16.73 -6.09
C THR A 71 -1.62 15.54 -5.15
N TRP A 72 -2.32 15.59 -4.01
CA TRP A 72 -2.31 14.52 -3.04
C TRP A 72 -2.89 13.21 -3.62
N GLU A 73 -3.85 13.28 -4.54
CA GLU A 73 -4.42 12.12 -5.23
C GLU A 73 -3.36 11.42 -6.08
N ARG A 74 -2.59 12.20 -6.85
CA ARG A 74 -1.49 11.66 -7.67
C ARG A 74 -0.38 11.10 -6.80
N ALA A 75 -0.07 11.74 -5.68
CA ALA A 75 0.90 11.23 -4.72
C ALA A 75 0.43 9.92 -4.08
N ALA A 76 -0.81 9.83 -3.60
CA ALA A 76 -1.38 8.61 -3.03
C ALA A 76 -1.37 7.45 -4.03
N SER A 77 -1.84 7.70 -5.26
CA SER A 77 -1.79 6.72 -6.35
C SER A 77 -0.35 6.29 -6.65
N GLY A 78 0.59 7.23 -6.67
CA GLY A 78 2.02 6.96 -6.83
C GLY A 78 2.57 6.05 -5.75
N MET A 79 2.24 6.32 -4.48
CA MET A 79 2.66 5.48 -3.34
C MET A 79 2.18 4.04 -3.50
N LEU A 80 0.91 3.85 -3.86
CA LEU A 80 0.34 2.52 -4.05
C LEU A 80 0.96 1.78 -5.25
N ARG A 81 1.28 2.50 -6.33
CA ARG A 81 1.99 1.92 -7.48
C ARG A 81 3.41 1.51 -7.13
N VAL A 82 4.14 2.33 -6.37
CA VAL A 82 5.51 2.01 -5.93
C VAL A 82 5.52 0.78 -5.03
N VAL A 83 4.67 0.72 -4.00
CA VAL A 83 4.64 -0.45 -3.11
C VAL A 83 4.22 -1.72 -3.88
N SER A 84 3.26 -1.59 -4.80
CA SER A 84 2.80 -2.76 -5.57
C SER A 84 3.87 -3.23 -6.56
N ALA A 85 4.60 -2.33 -7.21
CA ALA A 85 5.76 -2.70 -8.03
C ALA A 85 6.85 -3.41 -7.21
N ASN A 86 7.12 -2.94 -5.99
CA ASN A 86 8.06 -3.61 -5.08
C ASN A 86 7.59 -5.04 -4.74
N MET A 87 6.29 -5.23 -4.48
CA MET A 87 5.71 -6.56 -4.22
C MET A 87 5.78 -7.47 -5.45
N VAL A 88 5.47 -6.97 -6.65
CA VAL A 88 5.63 -7.72 -7.91
C VAL A 88 7.07 -8.18 -8.09
N ASN A 89 8.04 -7.28 -7.89
CA ASN A 89 9.46 -7.61 -8.03
C ASN A 89 9.89 -8.67 -7.02
N ALA A 90 9.42 -8.57 -5.77
CA ALA A 90 9.71 -9.57 -4.75
C ALA A 90 9.15 -10.95 -5.13
N ILE A 91 7.91 -11.02 -5.62
CA ILE A 91 7.30 -12.29 -6.07
C ILE A 91 8.08 -12.85 -7.26
N ARG A 92 8.37 -12.03 -8.28
CA ARG A 92 9.16 -12.44 -9.46
C ARG A 92 10.53 -12.97 -9.09
N ALA A 93 11.24 -12.30 -8.17
CA ALA A 93 12.53 -12.77 -7.69
C ALA A 93 12.42 -14.18 -7.08
N MET A 94 11.47 -14.38 -6.16
CA MET A 94 11.29 -15.68 -5.49
C MET A 94 10.88 -16.82 -6.43
N THR A 95 10.14 -16.54 -7.51
CA THR A 95 9.69 -17.56 -8.48
C THR A 95 10.73 -17.82 -9.56
N VAL A 96 11.25 -16.76 -10.19
CA VAL A 96 12.17 -16.87 -11.33
C VAL A 96 13.53 -17.42 -10.91
N GLU A 97 14.01 -17.09 -9.70
CA GLU A 97 15.23 -17.71 -9.13
C GLU A 97 15.12 -19.24 -9.00
N ARG A 98 13.89 -19.76 -8.94
CA ARG A 98 13.60 -21.20 -8.88
C ARG A 98 13.22 -21.79 -10.25
N GLY A 99 13.29 -21.01 -11.32
CA GLY A 99 12.87 -21.41 -12.67
C GLY A 99 11.35 -21.56 -12.83
N LEU A 100 10.56 -20.94 -11.95
CA LEU A 100 9.10 -21.02 -11.95
C LEU A 100 8.48 -19.78 -12.59
N ASP A 101 7.51 -19.98 -13.48
CA ASP A 101 6.70 -18.92 -14.06
C ASP A 101 5.53 -18.58 -13.12
N PRO A 102 5.40 -17.33 -12.62
CA PRO A 102 4.28 -16.91 -11.79
C PRO A 102 2.90 -17.23 -12.39
N ARG A 103 2.78 -17.26 -13.72
CA ARG A 103 1.52 -17.50 -14.45
C ARG A 103 0.93 -18.88 -14.20
N ASP A 104 1.76 -19.83 -13.79
CA ASP A 104 1.35 -21.21 -13.49
C ASP A 104 0.80 -21.36 -12.06
N PHE A 105 0.69 -20.27 -11.28
CA PHE A 105 0.28 -20.29 -9.88
C PHE A 105 -0.92 -19.38 -9.60
N SER A 106 -1.59 -19.67 -8.49
CA SER A 106 -2.61 -18.81 -7.89
C SER A 106 -1.99 -17.84 -6.88
N LEU A 107 -2.47 -16.59 -6.85
CA LEU A 107 -2.05 -15.61 -5.85
C LEU A 107 -2.82 -15.83 -4.55
N PHE A 108 -2.21 -16.50 -3.58
CA PHE A 108 -2.78 -16.63 -2.23
C PHE A 108 -2.50 -15.37 -1.40
N SER A 109 -3.54 -14.57 -1.14
CA SER A 109 -3.42 -13.25 -0.51
C SER A 109 -4.04 -13.23 0.89
N PHE A 110 -3.20 -13.02 1.90
CA PHE A 110 -3.57 -13.12 3.31
C PHE A 110 -3.09 -11.90 4.11
N GLY A 111 -3.46 -11.87 5.39
CA GLY A 111 -3.18 -10.75 6.29
C GLY A 111 -4.10 -9.56 6.02
N GLY A 112 -4.09 -8.57 6.92
CA GLY A 112 -5.07 -7.47 6.86
C GLY A 112 -4.95 -6.56 5.63
N ALA A 113 -3.76 -6.48 5.02
CA ALA A 113 -3.49 -5.61 3.87
C ALA A 113 -3.26 -6.37 2.56
N GLY A 114 -3.08 -7.70 2.58
CA GLY A 114 -2.79 -8.49 1.37
C GLY A 114 -3.87 -8.31 0.30
N PRO A 115 -5.15 -8.57 0.63
CA PRO A 115 -6.28 -8.38 -0.28
C PRO A 115 -6.37 -7.00 -0.96
N LEU A 116 -5.84 -5.94 -0.33
CA LEU A 116 -5.89 -4.58 -0.87
C LEU A 116 -5.07 -4.42 -2.16
N HIS A 117 -4.07 -5.28 -2.36
CA HIS A 117 -3.13 -5.18 -3.48
C HIS A 117 -3.31 -6.32 -4.49
N SER A 118 -4.05 -7.38 -4.14
CA SER A 118 -4.07 -8.64 -4.91
C SER A 118 -4.47 -8.44 -6.37
N GLY A 119 -5.48 -7.61 -6.64
CA GLY A 119 -5.94 -7.38 -8.02
C GLY A 119 -4.89 -6.69 -8.90
N PHE A 120 -4.07 -5.82 -8.33
CA PHE A 120 -2.96 -5.22 -9.07
C PHE A 120 -1.83 -6.24 -9.24
N LEU A 121 -1.48 -6.96 -8.17
CA LEU A 121 -0.40 -7.95 -8.20
C LEU A 121 -0.69 -9.08 -9.20
N SER A 122 -1.90 -9.64 -9.19
CA SER A 122 -2.27 -10.72 -10.11
C SER A 122 -2.22 -10.25 -11.56
N ARG A 123 -2.66 -9.01 -11.83
CA ARG A 123 -2.61 -8.43 -13.17
C ARG A 123 -1.18 -8.26 -13.68
N GLU A 124 -0.29 -7.70 -12.86
CA GLU A 124 1.12 -7.47 -13.22
C GLU A 124 1.94 -8.77 -13.30
N LEU A 125 1.51 -9.81 -12.60
CA LEU A 125 2.13 -11.14 -12.63
C LEU A 125 1.46 -12.09 -13.62
N GLU A 126 0.42 -11.63 -14.34
CA GLU A 126 -0.38 -12.44 -15.27
C GLU A 126 -0.97 -13.71 -14.62
N MET A 127 -1.27 -13.65 -13.33
CA MET A 127 -1.90 -14.74 -12.58
C MET A 127 -3.41 -14.71 -12.79
N SER A 128 -3.98 -15.87 -13.13
CA SER A 128 -5.41 -16.00 -13.47
C SER A 128 -6.33 -16.19 -12.25
N GLU A 129 -5.78 -16.58 -11.10
CA GLU A 129 -6.54 -16.87 -9.89
C GLU A 129 -5.98 -16.11 -8.68
N ILE A 130 -6.87 -15.54 -7.86
CA ILE A 130 -6.56 -14.99 -6.54
C ILE A 130 -7.36 -15.79 -5.51
N ILE A 131 -6.68 -16.27 -4.48
CA ILE A 131 -7.30 -16.95 -3.34
C ILE A 131 -7.18 -16.06 -2.11
N ILE A 132 -8.31 -15.68 -1.52
CA ILE A 132 -8.37 -14.91 -0.28
C ILE A 132 -9.05 -15.81 0.78
N PRO A 133 -8.31 -16.28 1.80
CA PRO A 133 -8.91 -17.04 2.89
C PRO A 133 -9.81 -16.14 3.75
N PRO A 134 -10.80 -16.73 4.46
CA PRO A 134 -11.70 -16.00 5.35
C PRO A 134 -10.99 -15.31 6.53
#